data_AF-A0A2S4UDA0-F1
#
_entry.id   AF-A0A2S4UDA0-F1
#
_cell.length_a   1.000
_cell.length_b   1.000
_cell.length_c   1.000
_cell.angle_alpha   90.00
_cell.angle_beta   90.00
_cell.angle_gamma   90.00
#
_symmetry.space_group_name_H-M   'P 1'
#
loop_
_entity.id
_entity.type
_entity.pdbx_description
1 polymer ?
#
loop_
_entity_poly.entity_id
_entity_poly.type
_entity_poly.pdbx_seq_one_letter_code
_entity_poly.pdbx_strand_id
1 'polypeptide(L)'
;MILGAEIGNDVACLTDGRFSGGTHGFCLSHVVPKVVKGGPIGLLKDGDVITIDAEANTLEVALTEEELKTRRIGWKSPPEQVTSGTLYKYQQLVSDASHGAVTGLLDIKDLSLCGKAQ
;
A
#
# COMPACT_ATOMS: atom_id res chain seq x y z
N MET A 1 -17.55 9.53 6.19
CA MET A 1 -17.70 8.58 7.30
C MET A 1 -17.09 9.14 8.59
N ILE A 2 -15.87 9.70 8.58
CA ILE A 2 -15.22 10.27 9.78
C ILE A 2 -15.74 11.65 10.17
N LEU A 3 -15.89 12.57 9.21
CA LEU A 3 -16.39 13.92 9.50
C LEU A 3 -17.84 13.93 10.01
N GLY A 4 -18.68 12.99 9.57
CA GLY A 4 -20.05 12.85 10.05
C GLY A 4 -20.17 12.24 11.44
N ALA A 5 -19.07 11.72 11.99
CA ALA A 5 -18.97 11.22 13.37
C ALA A 5 -18.21 12.21 14.28
N GLU A 6 -17.87 13.39 13.78
CA GLU A 6 -17.18 14.49 14.52
C GLU A 6 -15.79 14.15 15.12
N ILE A 7 -15.26 12.95 14.89
CA ILE A 7 -13.93 12.51 15.34
C ILE A 7 -12.78 12.84 14.38
N GLY A 8 -13.00 13.79 13.46
CA GLY A 8 -12.06 14.08 12.37
C GLY A 8 -10.69 14.58 12.83
N ASN A 9 -10.60 15.13 14.04
CA ASN A 9 -9.36 15.63 14.62
C ASN A 9 -8.71 14.64 15.59
N ASP A 10 -9.43 13.58 15.99
CA ASP A 10 -8.98 12.61 16.98
C ASP A 10 -8.40 11.34 16.33
N VAL A 11 -8.62 11.16 15.03
CA VAL A 11 -8.24 9.94 14.29
C VAL A 11 -7.44 10.31 13.05
N ALA A 12 -6.34 9.57 12.84
CA ALA A 12 -5.58 9.58 11.61
C ALA A 12 -5.99 8.43 10.68
N CYS A 13 -5.97 8.68 9.37
CA CYS A 13 -6.27 7.69 8.34
C CYS A 13 -5.03 7.35 7.52
N LEU A 14 -4.79 6.06 7.30
CA LEU A 14 -3.66 5.54 6.53
C LEU A 14 -4.16 4.52 5.49
N THR A 15 -3.69 4.61 4.25
CA THR A 15 -4.01 3.64 3.19
C THR A 15 -2.91 3.55 2.11
N ASP A 16 -2.73 2.37 1.53
CA ASP A 16 -1.94 2.15 0.30
C ASP A 16 -2.74 2.43 -1.00
N GLY A 17 -4.03 2.81 -0.84
CA GLY A 17 -4.94 3.28 -1.88
C GLY A 17 -5.08 4.80 -1.89
N ARG A 18 -6.28 5.30 -2.21
CA ARG A 18 -6.61 6.73 -2.33
C ARG A 18 -7.81 7.12 -1.50
N PHE A 19 -7.78 8.33 -0.95
CA PHE A 19 -8.95 9.00 -0.39
C PHE A 19 -9.56 9.97 -1.42
N SER A 20 -10.88 10.19 -1.36
CA SER A 20 -11.63 11.04 -2.31
C SER A 20 -11.88 12.46 -1.82
N GLY A 21 -11.55 12.79 -0.56
CA GLY A 21 -11.71 14.12 0.02
C GLY A 21 -11.04 14.22 1.40
N GLY A 22 -10.40 15.36 1.68
CA GLY A 22 -9.66 15.60 2.91
C GLY A 22 -10.56 15.60 4.14
N THR A 23 -10.16 14.86 5.17
CA THR A 23 -10.73 15.07 6.51
C THR A 23 -10.00 16.24 7.17
N HIS A 24 -10.52 16.77 8.27
CA HIS A 24 -9.88 17.84 9.03
C HIS A 24 -8.67 17.35 9.86
N GLY A 25 -8.23 16.09 9.68
CA GLY A 25 -7.09 15.48 10.35
C GLY A 25 -6.13 14.75 9.39
N PHE A 26 -5.18 14.00 9.95
CA PHE A 26 -4.15 13.31 9.18
C PHE A 26 -4.74 12.26 8.22
N CYS A 27 -4.47 12.42 6.93
CA CYS A 27 -4.90 11.50 5.88
C CYS A 27 -3.74 11.17 4.96
N LEU A 28 -3.12 10.02 5.20
CA LEU A 28 -1.98 9.52 4.47
C LEU A 28 -2.47 8.48 3.45
N SER A 29 -2.35 8.81 2.17
CA SER A 29 -2.66 7.90 1.07
C SER A 29 -1.38 7.55 0.29
N HIS A 30 -1.46 6.58 -0.62
CA HIS A 30 -0.33 6.14 -1.44
C HIS A 30 0.85 5.56 -0.66
N VAL A 31 0.61 4.95 0.51
CA VAL A 31 1.67 4.27 1.25
C VAL A 31 2.28 3.15 0.41
N VAL A 32 3.60 3.17 0.28
CA VAL A 32 4.38 2.16 -0.45
C VAL A 32 5.45 1.55 0.46
N PRO A 33 5.81 0.27 0.27
CA PRO A 33 5.20 -0.69 -0.65
C PRO A 33 3.77 -1.06 -0.25
N LYS A 34 2.92 -1.39 -1.25
CA LYS A 34 1.54 -1.82 -1.02
C LYS A 34 1.48 -3.14 -0.25
N VAL A 35 0.33 -3.43 0.37
CA VAL A 35 0.08 -4.70 1.08
C VAL A 35 0.37 -5.88 0.15
N VAL A 36 -0.17 -5.90 -1.07
CA VAL A 36 0.02 -7.00 -2.04
C VAL A 36 1.49 -7.24 -2.45
N LYS A 37 2.40 -6.31 -2.18
CA LYS A 37 3.85 -6.46 -2.41
C LYS A 37 4.64 -6.76 -1.12
N GLY A 38 3.96 -7.05 -0.01
CA GLY A 38 4.59 -7.37 1.28
C GLY A 38 5.11 -6.15 2.04
N GLY A 39 4.55 -4.97 1.76
CA GLY A 39 4.90 -3.74 2.46
C GLY A 39 4.57 -3.79 3.96
N PRO A 40 5.28 -3.01 4.80
CA PRO A 40 5.10 -3.03 6.26
C PRO A 40 3.66 -2.77 6.72
N ILE A 41 2.90 -1.95 5.98
CA ILE A 41 1.49 -1.67 6.27
C ILE A 41 0.61 -2.95 6.30
N GLY A 42 1.00 -4.00 5.58
CA GLY A 42 0.32 -5.30 5.60
C GLY A 42 0.66 -6.21 6.78
N LEU A 43 1.62 -5.80 7.63
CA LEU A 43 2.07 -6.54 8.82
C LEU A 43 1.54 -5.95 10.13
N LEU A 44 0.89 -4.79 10.05
CA LEU A 44 0.31 -4.10 11.19
C LEU A 44 -0.89 -4.87 11.74
N LYS A 45 -1.12 -4.74 13.03
CA LYS A 45 -2.20 -5.36 13.79
C LYS A 45 -2.85 -4.33 14.70
N ASP A 46 -4.10 -4.59 15.08
CA ASP A 46 -4.82 -3.76 16.05
C ASP A 46 -4.00 -3.62 17.34
N GLY A 47 -3.86 -2.39 17.81
CA GLY A 47 -3.06 -2.05 18.99
C GLY A 47 -1.60 -1.69 18.72
N ASP A 48 -1.09 -1.85 17.49
CA ASP A 48 0.23 -1.32 17.13
C ASP A 48 0.22 0.22 17.21
N VAL A 49 1.27 0.79 17.78
CA VAL A 49 1.42 2.25 17.90
C VAL A 49 2.13 2.78 16.66
N ILE A 50 1.50 3.77 16.01
CA ILE A 50 2.02 4.44 14.83
C ILE A 50 2.25 5.91 15.16
N THR A 51 3.41 6.43 14.81
CA THR A 51 3.76 7.84 14.95
C THR A 51 3.78 8.50 13.57
N ILE A 52 3.07 9.62 13.45
CA ILE A 52 3.02 10.45 12.26
C ILE A 52 3.63 11.79 12.63
N ASP A 53 4.72 12.16 11.97
CA ASP A 53 5.36 13.47 12.13
C ASP A 53 5.43 14.17 10.77
N ALA A 54 4.61 15.21 10.60
CA ALA A 54 4.59 15.98 9.35
C ALA A 54 5.74 16.99 9.25
N GLU A 55 6.35 17.41 10.37
CA GLU A 55 7.49 18.32 10.35
C GLU A 55 8.76 17.57 9.99
N ALA A 56 8.99 16.40 10.61
CA ALA A 56 10.09 15.50 10.28
C ALA A 56 9.84 14.71 8.98
N ASN A 57 8.61 14.69 8.48
CA ASN A 57 8.15 13.89 7.34
C ASN A 57 8.43 12.39 7.54
N THR A 58 8.07 11.87 8.72
CA THR A 58 8.22 10.47 9.09
C THR A 58 6.89 9.80 9.40
N LEU A 59 6.84 8.50 9.11
CA LEU A 59 5.75 7.61 9.44
C LEU A 59 6.37 6.32 9.98
N GLU A 60 6.24 6.11 11.28
CA GLU A 60 6.93 5.04 11.99
C GLU A 60 5.94 4.17 12.75
N VAL A 61 6.26 2.88 12.90
CA VAL A 61 5.55 1.98 13.79
C VAL A 61 6.49 1.60 14.93
N ALA A 62 5.98 1.58 16.16
CA ALA A 62 6.73 1.17 17.34
C ALA A 62 6.90 -0.36 17.40
N LEU A 63 7.51 -0.94 16.37
CA LEU A 63 7.88 -2.34 16.26
C LEU A 63 9.36 -2.44 15.91
N THR A 64 10.03 -3.40 16.51
CA THR A 64 11.41 -3.74 16.15
C THR A 64 11.47 -4.43 14.79
N GLU A 65 12.64 -4.37 14.15
CA GLU A 65 12.86 -5.05 12.87
C GLU A 65 12.69 -6.58 13.01
N GLU A 66 13.05 -7.13 14.17
CA GLU A 66 12.87 -8.55 14.52
C GLU A 66 11.38 -8.93 14.58
N GLU A 67 10.53 -8.08 15.15
CA GLU A 67 9.08 -8.30 15.18
C GLU A 67 8.47 -8.22 13.79
N LEU A 68 8.86 -7.22 12.98
CA LEU A 68 8.41 -7.11 11.60
C LEU A 68 8.83 -8.32 10.76
N LYS A 69 10.07 -8.79 10.91
CA LYS A 69 10.57 -10.03 10.28
C LYS A 69 9.75 -11.24 10.74
N THR A 70 9.47 -11.36 12.03
CA THR A 70 8.69 -12.47 12.58
C THR A 70 7.27 -12.48 12.02
N ARG A 71 6.62 -11.31 11.95
CA ARG A 71 5.28 -11.17 11.35
C ARG A 71 5.28 -11.50 9.86
N ARG A 72 6.38 -11.21 9.16
CA ARG A 72 6.54 -11.53 7.73
C ARG A 72 6.64 -13.04 7.45
N ILE A 73 7.18 -13.85 8.37
CA ILE A 73 7.36 -15.32 8.16
C ILE A 73 6.04 -16.05 7.91
N GLY A 74 4.92 -15.55 8.43
CA GLY A 74 3.57 -16.10 8.19
C GLY A 74 2.73 -15.32 7.18
N TRP A 75 3.26 -14.22 6.64
CA TRP A 75 2.50 -13.33 5.79
C TRP A 75 2.28 -13.94 4.41
N LYS A 76 1.02 -13.97 3.98
CA LYS A 76 0.62 -14.36 2.63
C LYS A 76 -0.06 -13.18 1.97
N SER A 77 0.34 -12.88 0.73
CA SER A 77 -0.36 -11.88 -0.07
C SER A 77 -1.84 -12.26 -0.18
N PRO A 78 -2.75 -11.28 -0.10
CA PRO A 78 -4.15 -11.49 -0.44
C PRO A 78 -4.27 -12.14 -1.82
N PRO A 79 -5.26 -13.03 -2.03
CA PRO A 79 -5.47 -13.67 -3.32
C PRO A 79 -5.80 -12.63 -4.39
N GLU A 80 -5.40 -12.91 -5.64
CA GLU A 80 -5.80 -12.08 -6.77
C GLU A 80 -7.32 -12.09 -6.92
N GLN A 81 -7.94 -10.92 -6.82
CA GLN A 81 -9.39 -10.79 -6.92
C GLN A 81 -9.90 -10.94 -8.35
N VAL A 82 -9.01 -10.80 -9.34
CA VAL A 82 -9.35 -10.83 -10.76
C VAL A 82 -8.33 -11.68 -11.49
N THR A 83 -8.80 -12.68 -12.25
CA THR A 83 -7.93 -13.63 -12.96
C THR A 83 -7.93 -13.45 -14.48
N SER A 84 -8.74 -12.52 -15.00
CA SER A 84 -8.81 -12.22 -16.45
C SER A 84 -9.32 -10.81 -16.76
N GLY A 85 -9.25 -10.41 -18.03
CA GLY A 85 -9.75 -9.11 -18.49
C GLY A 85 -8.81 -7.92 -18.22
N THR A 86 -9.32 -6.70 -18.38
CA THR A 86 -8.52 -5.48 -18.33
C THR A 86 -7.93 -5.22 -16.94
N LEU A 87 -8.66 -5.54 -15.88
CA LEU A 87 -8.17 -5.37 -14.50
C LEU A 87 -7.03 -6.34 -14.17
N TYR A 88 -7.07 -7.57 -14.70
CA TYR A 88 -5.94 -8.49 -14.60
C TYR A 88 -4.70 -7.90 -15.29
N LYS A 89 -4.82 -7.40 -16.53
CA LYS A 89 -3.72 -6.72 -17.22
C LYS A 89 -3.16 -5.55 -16.42
N TYR A 90 -4.03 -4.74 -15.82
CA TYR A 90 -3.61 -3.63 -14.97
C TYR A 90 -2.83 -4.10 -13.74
N GLN A 91 -3.32 -5.12 -13.03
CA GLN A 91 -2.63 -5.70 -11.86
C GLN A 91 -1.22 -6.20 -12.19
N GLN A 92 -1.04 -6.78 -13.38
CA GLN A 92 0.26 -7.29 -13.83
C GLN A 92 1.23 -6.19 -14.25
N LEU A 93 0.73 -5.04 -14.75
CA LEU A 93 1.56 -4.01 -15.39
C LEU A 93 1.78 -2.75 -14.56
N VAL A 94 0.92 -2.48 -13.57
CA VAL A 94 0.97 -1.22 -12.84
C VAL A 94 2.18 -1.15 -11.90
N SER A 95 2.91 -0.03 -11.97
CA SER A 95 3.94 0.33 -10.99
C SER A 95 3.32 0.81 -9.67
N ASP A 96 4.13 0.93 -8.62
CA ASP A 96 3.64 1.46 -7.35
C ASP A 96 3.35 2.98 -7.42
N ALA A 97 2.72 3.50 -6.36
CA ALA A 97 2.27 4.88 -6.33
C ALA A 97 3.42 5.90 -6.29
N SER A 98 4.61 5.54 -5.79
CA SER A 98 5.78 6.44 -5.79
C SER A 98 6.34 6.66 -7.20
N HIS A 99 6.07 5.75 -8.12
CA HIS A 99 6.40 5.86 -9.56
C HIS A 99 5.21 6.37 -10.40
N GLY A 100 4.14 6.87 -9.77
CA GLY A 100 2.99 7.44 -10.46
C GLY A 100 1.98 6.42 -11.00
N ALA A 101 2.05 5.15 -10.56
CA ALA A 101 1.13 4.08 -10.97
C ALA A 101 0.97 3.92 -12.49
N VAL A 102 2.06 4.12 -13.24
CA VAL A 102 2.09 3.94 -14.69
C VAL A 102 2.11 2.46 -15.06
N THR A 103 1.55 2.11 -16.21
CA THR A 103 1.46 0.74 -16.74
C THR A 103 2.43 0.45 -17.89
N GLY A 104 3.27 1.43 -18.23
CA GLY A 104 4.23 1.38 -19.34
C GLY A 104 5.68 1.16 -18.95
N LEU A 105 5.98 1.00 -17.65
CA LEU A 105 7.32 0.67 -17.16
C LEU A 105 7.61 -0.81 -17.45
N LEU A 106 7.97 -1.11 -18.70
CA LEU A 106 8.71 -2.31 -19.00
C LEU A 106 10.11 -2.15 -18.39
N ASP A 107 10.33 -2.68 -17.19
CA ASP A 107 11.69 -3.10 -16.84
C ASP A 107 12.06 -4.19 -17.85
N ILE A 108 12.95 -3.86 -18.80
CA ILE A 108 13.40 -4.71 -19.91
C ILE A 108 14.29 -5.88 -19.39
N LYS A 109 13.91 -6.48 -18.27
CA LYS A 109 14.58 -7.65 -17.67
C LYS A 109 13.71 -8.88 -17.67
N ASP A 110 12.39 -8.76 -17.86
CA ASP A 110 11.48 -9.90 -17.93
C ASP A 110 10.74 -9.98 -19.28
N LEU A 111 11.52 -10.20 -20.34
CA LEU A 111 11.03 -10.59 -21.67
C LEU A 111 10.36 -11.98 -21.70
N SER A 112 10.28 -12.67 -20.57
CA SER A 112 9.60 -13.97 -20.44
C SER A 112 8.08 -13.89 -20.62
N LEU A 113 7.49 -12.71 -20.37
CA LEU A 113 6.06 -12.43 -20.54
C LEU A 113 5.68 -12.01 -21.96
N CYS A 114 6.67 -11.65 -22.80
CA CYS A 114 6.45 -11.49 -24.24
C CYS A 114 6.45 -12.90 -24.86
N GLY A 115 5.37 -13.63 -24.61
CA GLY A 115 5.08 -14.86 -25.34
C GLY A 115 5.22 -14.56 -26.83
N LYS A 116 6.01 -15.39 -27.52
CA LYS A 116 6.26 -15.31 -28.96
C LYS A 116 4.95 -15.01 -29.69
N ALA A 117 4.80 -13.77 -30.14
CA ALA A 117 3.82 -13.44 -31.15
C ALA A 117 4.34 -14.07 -32.45
N GLN A 118 3.72 -15.18 -32.85
CA GLN A 118 3.71 -15.60 -34.25
C GLN A 118 2.83 -14.65 -35.04
#